data_AF-A0A368F4A9-F1
#
_entry.id   AF-A0A368F4A9-F1
#
_cell.length_a   1.000
_cell.length_b   1.000
_cell.length_c   1.000
_cell.angle_alpha   90.00
_cell.angle_beta   90.00
_cell.angle_gamma   90.00
#
_symmetry.space_group_name_H-M   'P 1'
#
loop_
_entity.id
_entity.type
_entity.pdbx_description
1 polymer ?
#
loop_
_entity_poly.entity_id
_entity_poly.type
_entity_poly.pdbx_seq_one_letter_code
_entity_poly.pdbx_strand_id
1 'polypeptide(L)'
;LFAKFIFSRYGIPGKRNANQKLRTCCRRLRDADIECRRRYCDFNALRPEMVIGFMAQCAPKGPTVGEMWDCASSRVDHTPCCRRQGVSGATS
;
A
#
# COMPACT_ATOMS: atom_id res chain seq x y z
N LEU A 1 7.80 28.56 6.94
CA LEU A 1 7.12 27.43 7.63
C LEU A 1 5.85 26.93 6.92
N PHE A 2 4.99 27.82 6.41
CA PHE A 2 3.70 27.47 5.80
C PHE A 2 3.76 26.44 4.66
N ALA A 3 4.74 26.54 3.75
CA ALA A 3 4.87 25.64 2.60
C ALA A 3 5.17 24.17 2.99
N LYS A 4 5.99 23.93 4.04
CA LYS A 4 6.29 22.57 4.54
C LYS A 4 5.02 21.83 4.99
N PHE A 5 4.07 22.54 5.61
CA PHE A 5 2.80 21.97 6.07
C PHE A 5 1.88 21.58 4.92
N ILE A 6 1.83 22.38 3.84
CA ILE A 6 1.02 22.06 2.66
C ILE A 6 1.58 20.83 1.92
N PHE A 7 2.90 20.71 1.77
CA PHE A 7 3.51 19.52 1.15
C PHE A 7 3.20 18.22 1.90
N SER A 8 3.17 18.25 3.22
CA SER A 8 2.85 17.08 4.06
C SER A 8 1.38 16.66 3.94
N ARG A 9 0.45 17.61 3.78
CA ARG A 9 -0.99 17.34 3.64
C ARG A 9 -1.44 17.02 2.21
N TYR A 10 -0.84 17.62 1.19
CA TYR A 10 -1.35 17.57 -0.19
C TYR A 10 -0.43 16.86 -1.21
N GLY A 11 0.83 16.58 -0.85
CA GLY A 11 1.82 16.04 -1.79
C GLY A 11 2.38 17.11 -2.73
N ILE A 12 3.43 16.76 -3.48
CA ILE A 12 4.05 17.66 -4.47
C ILE A 12 3.08 17.79 -5.66
N PRO A 13 2.73 19.01 -6.12
CA PRO A 13 1.95 19.20 -7.34
C PRO A 13 2.56 18.39 -8.49
N GLY A 14 1.77 17.50 -9.09
CA GLY A 14 2.24 16.58 -10.15
C GLY A 14 2.81 15.24 -9.67
N LYS A 15 2.96 14.98 -8.36
CA LYS A 15 3.37 13.65 -7.83
C LYS A 15 2.36 13.12 -6.81
N ARG A 16 1.75 11.97 -7.14
CA ARG A 16 0.88 11.23 -6.21
C ARG A 16 1.66 10.73 -5.00
N ASN A 17 1.12 10.91 -3.80
CA ASN A 17 1.63 10.25 -2.59
C ASN A 17 1.36 8.73 -2.63
N ALA A 18 1.97 7.97 -1.72
CA ALA A 18 1.88 6.51 -1.71
C ALA A 18 0.42 6.01 -1.65
N ASN A 19 -0.41 6.58 -0.77
CA ASN A 19 -1.83 6.23 -0.65
C ASN A 19 -2.63 6.56 -1.92
N GLN A 20 -2.36 7.68 -2.57
CA GLN A 20 -2.99 8.04 -3.84
C GLN A 20 -2.61 7.05 -4.95
N LYS A 21 -1.37 6.58 -4.99
CA LYS A 21 -0.92 5.53 -5.93
C LYS A 21 -1.65 4.21 -5.66
N LEU A 22 -1.66 3.74 -4.41
CA LEU A 22 -2.34 2.51 -4.00
C LEU A 22 -3.83 2.53 -4.36
N ARG A 23 -4.55 3.58 -3.94
CA ARG A 23 -5.99 3.74 -4.24
C ARG A 23 -6.27 3.76 -5.74
N THR A 24 -5.40 4.40 -6.53
CA THR A 24 -5.54 4.41 -8.00
C THR A 24 -5.34 3.02 -8.60
N CYS A 25 -4.39 2.23 -8.09
CA CYS A 25 -4.17 0.85 -8.51
C CYS A 25 -5.37 -0.04 -8.16
N CYS A 26 -5.82 -0.02 -6.90
CA CYS A 26 -6.95 -0.82 -6.43
C CYS A 26 -8.26 -0.59 -7.20
N ARG A 27 -8.52 0.63 -7.67
CA ARG A 27 -9.72 0.95 -8.48
C ARG A 27 -9.79 0.16 -9.79
N ARG A 28 -8.64 -0.33 -10.29
CA ARG A 28 -8.55 -1.09 -11.54
C ARG A 28 -8.72 -2.61 -11.35
N LEU A 29 -8.62 -3.10 -10.11
CA LEU A 29 -8.81 -4.52 -9.79
C LEU A 29 -10.28 -4.86 -9.92
N ARG A 30 -10.64 -5.66 -10.93
CA ARG A 30 -12.02 -6.04 -11.22
C ARG A 30 -12.44 -7.31 -10.48
N ASP A 31 -11.48 -8.20 -10.23
CA ASP A 31 -11.73 -9.52 -9.64
C ASP A 31 -11.52 -9.53 -8.11
N ALA A 32 -10.83 -8.53 -7.57
CA ALA A 32 -10.75 -8.30 -6.13
C ALA A 32 -12.10 -7.88 -5.51
N ASP A 33 -12.42 -8.50 -4.37
CA ASP A 33 -13.62 -8.24 -3.58
C ASP A 33 -13.76 -6.75 -3.21
N ILE A 34 -14.98 -6.24 -3.38
CA ILE A 34 -15.26 -4.81 -3.22
C ILE A 34 -15.09 -4.32 -1.78
N GLU A 35 -15.42 -5.16 -0.79
CA GLU A 35 -15.31 -4.81 0.62
C GLU A 35 -13.84 -4.73 1.02
N CYS A 36 -13.05 -5.73 0.62
CA CYS A 36 -11.60 -5.76 0.83
C CYS A 36 -10.92 -4.54 0.20
N ARG A 37 -11.25 -4.21 -1.06
CA ARG A 37 -10.73 -2.99 -1.72
C ARG A 37 -11.09 -1.72 -0.96
N ARG A 38 -12.33 -1.57 -0.47
CA ARG A 38 -12.76 -0.37 0.25
C ARG A 38 -12.05 -0.23 1.60
N ARG A 39 -11.85 -1.34 2.31
CA ARG A 39 -11.32 -1.35 3.67
C ARG A 39 -9.80 -1.28 3.72
N TYR A 40 -9.10 -1.98 2.82
CA TYR A 40 -7.65 -2.18 2.90
C TYR A 40 -6.83 -1.47 1.83
N CYS A 41 -7.42 -0.79 0.85
CA CYS A 41 -6.63 0.04 -0.10
C CYS A 41 -6.17 1.37 0.50
N ASP A 42 -5.51 1.29 1.65
CA ASP A 42 -4.85 2.38 2.37
C ASP A 42 -3.71 1.79 3.20
N PHE A 43 -2.53 2.40 3.18
CA PHE A 43 -1.38 1.92 3.95
C PHE A 43 -1.59 2.00 5.46
N ASN A 44 -2.51 2.83 5.95
CA ASN A 44 -2.90 2.78 7.37
C ASN A 44 -3.69 1.51 7.70
N ALA A 45 -4.44 0.95 6.73
CA ALA A 45 -5.19 -0.30 6.90
C ALA A 45 -4.34 -1.54 6.62
N LEU A 46 -3.31 -1.43 5.77
CA LEU A 46 -2.30 -2.46 5.48
C LEU A 46 -1.03 -2.34 6.34
N ARG A 47 -1.13 -1.73 7.52
CA ARG A 47 0.00 -1.66 8.46
C ARG A 47 0.31 -3.05 9.04
N PRO A 48 1.55 -3.33 9.47
CA PRO A 48 1.99 -4.65 9.92
C PRO A 48 1.07 -5.27 10.98
N GLU A 49 0.55 -4.46 11.91
CA GLU A 49 -0.31 -4.92 13.01
C GLU A 49 -1.69 -5.38 12.52
N MET A 50 -2.13 -4.90 11.36
CA MET A 50 -3.46 -5.17 10.78
C MET A 50 -3.40 -6.20 9.66
N VAL A 51 -2.20 -6.61 9.21
CA VAL A 51 -2.04 -7.50 8.06
C VAL A 51 -2.70 -8.85 8.29
N ILE A 52 -2.67 -9.36 9.53
CA ILE A 52 -3.32 -10.63 9.88
C ILE A 52 -4.83 -10.55 9.67
N GLY A 53 -5.47 -9.44 10.08
CA GLY A 53 -6.90 -9.21 9.87
C GLY A 53 -7.26 -9.09 8.39
N PHE A 54 -6.41 -8.41 7.61
CA PHE A 54 -6.54 -8.37 6.16
C PHE A 54 -6.48 -9.77 5.54
N MET A 55 -5.48 -10.58 5.89
CA MET A 55 -5.34 -11.94 5.39
C MET A 55 -6.55 -12.80 5.77
N ALA A 56 -6.96 -12.78 7.05
CA ALA A 56 -8.10 -13.56 7.52
C ALA A 56 -9.41 -13.19 6.80
N GLN A 57 -9.64 -11.88 6.55
CA GLN A 57 -10.87 -11.42 5.91
C GLN A 57 -10.87 -11.63 4.38
N CYS A 58 -9.73 -11.45 3.72
CA CYS A 58 -9.66 -11.34 2.27
C CYS A 58 -9.06 -12.57 1.56
N ALA A 59 -8.30 -13.42 2.26
CA ALA A 59 -7.76 -14.66 1.68
C ALA A 59 -8.84 -15.61 1.11
N PRO A 60 -10.03 -15.81 1.72
CA PRO A 60 -11.05 -16.68 1.13
C PRO A 60 -11.76 -16.05 -0.08
N LYS A 61 -11.49 -14.78 -0.42
CA LYS A 61 -12.21 -14.03 -1.46
C LYS A 61 -11.52 -14.09 -2.83
N GLY A 62 -11.08 -15.28 -3.23
CA GLY A 62 -10.44 -15.50 -4.54
C GLY A 62 -9.11 -14.74 -4.69
N PRO A 63 -8.85 -14.09 -5.84
CA PRO A 63 -7.55 -13.47 -6.14
C PRO A 63 -7.26 -12.18 -5.34
N THR A 64 -8.22 -11.74 -4.51
CA THR A 64 -8.22 -10.45 -3.80
C THR A 64 -6.90 -10.12 -3.10
N VAL A 65 -6.37 -11.04 -2.28
CA VAL A 65 -5.13 -10.76 -1.52
C VAL A 65 -3.96 -10.52 -2.45
N GLY A 66 -3.74 -11.42 -3.44
CA GLY A 66 -2.63 -11.31 -4.37
C GLY A 66 -2.69 -10.03 -5.19
N GLU A 67 -3.84 -9.71 -5.77
CA GLU A 67 -4.03 -8.50 -6.58
C GLU A 67 -3.83 -7.21 -5.76
N MET A 68 -4.36 -7.17 -4.54
CA MET A 68 -4.18 -6.03 -3.65
C MET A 68 -2.73 -5.89 -3.18
N TRP A 69 -2.05 -7.01 -2.90
CA TRP A 69 -0.64 -7.04 -2.52
C TRP A 69 0.26 -6.58 -3.65
N ASP A 70 -0.05 -6.96 -4.89
CA ASP A 70 0.63 -6.47 -6.10
C ASP A 70 0.59 -4.95 -6.21
N CYS A 71 -0.58 -4.34 -5.93
CA CYS A 71 -0.70 -2.88 -5.87
C CYS A 71 0.12 -2.24 -4.73
N ALA A 72 0.14 -2.87 -3.55
CA ALA A 72 0.84 -2.35 -2.38
C ALA A 72 2.36 -2.44 -2.51
N SER A 73 2.87 -3.52 -3.10
CA SER A 73 4.30 -3.77 -3.29
C SER A 73 4.97 -2.73 -4.19
N SER A 74 4.20 -1.95 -4.96
CA SER A 74 4.66 -0.98 -5.98
C SER A 74 5.58 -1.55 -7.06
N ARG A 75 6.00 -2.83 -6.93
CA ARG A 75 7.10 -3.53 -7.62
C ARG A 75 8.38 -2.69 -7.77
N VAL A 76 8.59 -1.72 -6.89
CA VAL A 76 9.80 -0.89 -6.85
C VAL A 76 10.83 -1.60 -5.99
N ASP A 77 12.07 -1.67 -6.45
CA ASP A 77 13.18 -2.13 -5.63
C ASP A 77 13.46 -1.14 -4.49
N HIS A 78 13.02 -1.50 -3.29
CA HIS A 78 13.28 -0.72 -2.08
C HIS A 78 14.61 -1.09 -1.41
N THR A 79 15.42 -1.99 -1.98
CA THR A 79 16.72 -2.40 -1.41
C THR A 79 17.59 -1.22 -0.98
N PRO A 80 17.76 -0.13 -1.77
CA PRO A 80 18.55 1.02 -1.33
C PRO A 80 17.94 1.73 -0.11
N CYS A 81 16.61 1.79 -0.02
CA CYS A 81 15.92 2.37 1.13
C CYS A 81 16.10 1.50 2.37
N CYS A 82 15.83 0.19 2.24
CA CYS A 82 15.95 -0.79 3.31
C CYS A 82 17.37 -0.85 3.87
N ARG A 83 18.40 -0.87 3.00
CA ARG A 83 19.82 -0.81 3.43
C ARG A 83 20.14 0.44 4.25
N ARG A 84 19.65 1.62 3.83
CA ARG A 84 19.83 2.87 4.60
C ARG A 84 19.17 2.83 5.97
N GLN A 85 18.10 2.05 6.11
CA GLN A 85 17.37 1.86 7.37
C GLN A 85 17.95 0.70 8.22
N GLY A 86 19.07 0.11 7.82
CA GLY A 86 19.67 -1.02 8.55
C GLY A 86 18.92 -2.34 8.37
N VAL A 87 17.98 -2.41 7.41
CA VAL A 87 17.31 -3.65 7.03
C VAL A 87 18.22 -4.40 6.05
N SER A 88 19.21 -5.11 6.60
CA SER A 88 20.06 -6.05 5.87
C SER A 88 19.39 -7.42 5.88
N GLY A 89 18.96 -7.87 4.70
CA GLY A 89 18.11 -9.05 4.54
C GLY A 89 18.64 -10.32 5.18
N ALA A 90 17.81 -10.90 6.05
CA ALA A 90 17.44 -12.29 5.96
C ALA A 90 15.89 -12.35 5.95
N THR A 91 15.35 -12.90 4.86
CA THR A 91 13.95 -13.35 4.65
C THR A 91 12.80 -12.34 4.83
N SER A 92 12.25 -11.88 3.70
CA SER A 92 10.80 -11.73 3.46
C SER A 92 10.52 -11.68 1.97
#